data_AF-A0A2N2XK62-F1
#
_entry.id   AF-A0A2N2XK62-F1
#
_cell.length_a   1.000
_cell.length_b   1.000
_cell.length_c   1.000
_cell.angle_alpha   90.00
_cell.angle_beta   90.00
_cell.angle_gamma   90.00
#
_symmetry.space_group_name_H-M   'P 1'
#
loop_
_entity.id
_entity.type
_entity.pdbx_description
1 polymer ?
#
loop_
_entity_poly.entity_id
_entity_poly.type
_entity_poly.pdbx_seq_one_letter_code
_entity_poly.pdbx_strand_id
1 'polypeptide(L)'
;MHSEKPFNIAAVSYLNTLPFVYGITRSNELSDTNLRLMVPSDCATSLLEGQSQVALVPVGLLEQLKPWHLIGDYCIGAEGAVKTVLLLSNVPIRDIGRIYLDTDSGTSVRLVKILAARLWKINPVWQKLPKDGVSLNLTDAVVAIGDKTFAMRNNFTMATDLAHEWMQLTG
;
A
#
# COMPACT_ATOMS: atom_id res chain seq x y z
N MET A 1 21.03 -20.11 -28.89
CA MET A 1 21.32 -19.44 -27.62
C MET A 1 19.99 -19.04 -27.01
N HIS A 2 19.48 -19.82 -26.04
CA HIS A 2 18.39 -19.33 -25.20
C HIS A 2 19.01 -18.34 -24.23
N SER A 3 18.77 -17.05 -24.45
CA SER A 3 19.03 -16.02 -23.45
C SER A 3 18.18 -16.36 -22.23
N GLU A 4 18.80 -16.79 -21.13
CA GLU A 4 18.10 -16.93 -19.86
C GLU A 4 17.54 -15.55 -19.51
N LYS A 5 16.22 -15.47 -19.30
CA LYS A 5 15.59 -14.22 -18.88
C LYS A 5 16.24 -13.79 -17.56
N PRO A 6 16.64 -12.51 -17.41
CA PRO A 6 17.21 -12.02 -16.16
C PRO A 6 16.21 -12.24 -15.02
N PHE A 7 16.70 -12.69 -13.87
CA PHE A 7 15.89 -12.91 -12.68
C PHE A 7 15.49 -11.56 -12.08
N ASN A 8 14.21 -11.20 -12.16
CA ASN A 8 13.72 -9.89 -11.73
C ASN A 8 13.09 -9.97 -10.33
N ILE A 9 13.46 -9.00 -9.49
CA ILE A 9 12.91 -8.77 -8.15
C ILE A 9 12.15 -7.45 -8.19
N ALA A 10 10.86 -7.45 -7.81
CA ALA A 10 10.08 -6.23 -7.64
C ALA A 10 10.09 -5.80 -6.16
N ALA A 11 10.59 -4.61 -5.87
CA ALA A 11 10.54 -4.01 -4.54
C ALA A 11 9.76 -2.70 -4.56
N VAL A 12 9.15 -2.38 -3.42
CA VAL A 12 8.38 -1.15 -3.28
C VAL A 12 9.32 0.06 -3.28
N SER A 13 8.91 1.16 -3.92
CA SER A 13 9.66 2.41 -4.02
C SER A 13 9.23 3.45 -2.97
N TYR A 14 9.21 3.09 -1.69
CA TYR A 14 8.89 3.98 -0.57
C TYR A 14 10.00 4.00 0.47
N LEU A 15 10.02 5.02 1.34
CA LEU A 15 11.06 5.14 2.36
C LEU A 15 11.16 3.93 3.29
N ASN A 16 10.03 3.25 3.57
CA ASN A 16 9.99 2.09 4.46
C ASN A 16 10.67 0.83 3.91
N THR A 17 11.00 0.80 2.62
CA THR A 17 11.70 -0.33 1.98
C THR A 17 13.16 -0.04 1.66
N LEU A 18 13.64 1.19 1.92
CA LEU A 18 15.03 1.57 1.65
C LEU A 18 16.05 0.61 2.29
N PRO A 19 15.92 0.15 3.55
CA PRO A 19 16.87 -0.81 4.12
C PRO A 19 16.91 -2.14 3.34
N PHE A 20 15.75 -2.62 2.88
CA PHE A 20 15.64 -3.86 2.12
C PHE A 20 16.26 -3.74 0.72
N VAL A 21 15.95 -2.63 0.02
CA VAL A 21 16.55 -2.29 -1.28
C VAL A 21 18.07 -2.14 -1.15
N TYR A 22 18.54 -1.48 -0.09
CA TYR A 22 19.97 -1.34 0.18
C TYR A 22 20.63 -2.71 0.36
N GLY A 23 20.01 -3.62 1.13
CA GLY A 23 20.51 -4.99 1.31
C GLY A 23 20.66 -5.76 0.00
N ILE A 24 19.64 -5.72 -0.87
CA ILE A 24 19.68 -6.39 -2.18
C ILE A 24 20.79 -5.81 -3.06
N THR A 25 20.87 -4.49 -3.16
CA THR A 25 21.85 -3.81 -4.03
C THR A 25 23.30 -3.95 -3.57
N ARG A 26 23.53 -4.34 -2.31
CA ARG A 26 24.86 -4.55 -1.73
C ARG A 26 25.24 -6.03 -1.58
N SER A 27 24.32 -6.95 -1.85
CA SER A 27 24.58 -8.38 -1.82
C SER A 27 25.33 -8.81 -3.07
N ASN A 28 26.46 -9.50 -2.90
CA ASN A 28 27.20 -10.09 -4.01
C ASN A 28 26.46 -11.30 -4.59
N GLU A 29 25.65 -11.97 -3.78
CA GLU A 29 24.87 -13.16 -4.15
C GLU A 29 23.71 -12.83 -5.09
N LEU A 30 23.28 -11.57 -5.13
CA LEU A 30 22.16 -11.09 -5.96
C LEU A 30 22.63 -10.21 -7.13
N SER A 31 23.93 -10.19 -7.44
CA SER A 31 24.50 -9.32 -8.48
C SER A 31 23.94 -9.55 -9.88
N ASP A 32 23.49 -10.78 -10.17
CA ASP A 32 22.94 -11.19 -11.47
C ASP A 32 21.41 -11.01 -11.55
N THR A 33 20.81 -10.38 -10.54
CA THR A 33 19.37 -10.08 -10.50
C THR A 33 19.08 -8.65 -10.93
N ASN A 34 17.89 -8.43 -11.47
CA ASN A 34 17.41 -7.10 -11.84
C ASN A 34 16.38 -6.61 -10.81
N LEU A 35 16.78 -5.65 -9.98
CA LEU A 35 15.91 -5.01 -9.01
C LEU A 35 15.08 -3.90 -9.67
N ARG A 36 13.75 -4.05 -9.63
CA ARG A 36 12.79 -3.07 -10.15
C ARG A 36 12.04 -2.42 -8.99
N LEU A 37 12.12 -1.10 -8.91
CA LEU A 37 11.42 -0.30 -7.90
C LEU A 37 10.09 0.19 -8.47
N MET A 38 8.99 -0.08 -7.78
CA MET A 38 7.64 0.31 -8.20
C MET A 38 6.69 0.48 -7.00
N VAL A 39 5.46 0.93 -7.24
CA VAL A 39 4.45 1.02 -6.18
C VAL A 39 3.93 -0.38 -5.80
N PRO A 40 3.36 -0.58 -4.59
CA PRO A 40 2.99 -1.91 -4.13
C PRO A 40 1.96 -2.65 -4.99
N SER A 41 0.99 -1.94 -5.59
CA SER A 41 0.05 -2.52 -6.55
C SER A 41 0.76 -3.12 -7.76
N ASP A 42 1.79 -2.43 -8.25
CA ASP A 42 2.53 -2.82 -9.45
C ASP A 42 3.45 -3.99 -9.16
N CYS A 43 3.99 -4.10 -7.93
CA CYS A 43 4.72 -5.31 -7.49
C CYS A 43 3.85 -6.57 -7.63
N ALA A 44 2.58 -6.49 -7.22
CA ALA A 44 1.64 -7.60 -7.35
C ALA A 44 1.34 -7.93 -8.82
N THR A 45 1.07 -6.91 -9.64
CA THR A 45 0.84 -7.09 -11.10
C THR A 45 2.06 -7.70 -11.78
N SER A 46 3.26 -7.22 -11.47
CA SER A 46 4.52 -7.71 -12.01
C SER A 46 4.76 -9.19 -11.69
N LEU A 47 4.38 -9.64 -10.48
CA LEU A 47 4.42 -11.06 -10.13
C LEU A 47 3.37 -11.87 -10.90
N LEU A 48 2.12 -11.37 -10.97
CA LEU A 48 1.01 -12.03 -11.66
C LEU A 48 1.27 -12.25 -13.15
N GLU A 49 1.86 -11.25 -13.80
CA GLU A 49 2.18 -11.27 -15.23
C GLU A 49 3.49 -12.00 -15.55
N GLY A 50 4.20 -12.52 -14.53
CA GLY A 50 5.48 -13.20 -14.70
C GLY A 50 6.63 -12.26 -15.11
N GLN A 51 6.46 -10.94 -14.93
CA GLN A 51 7.50 -9.94 -15.16
C GLN A 51 8.58 -9.99 -14.08
N SER A 52 8.21 -10.39 -12.86
CA SER A 52 9.14 -10.64 -11.75
C SER A 52 8.93 -12.04 -11.16
N GLN A 53 10.02 -12.64 -10.67
CA GLN A 53 10.00 -13.95 -10.01
C GLN A 53 9.78 -13.82 -8.50
N VAL A 54 10.19 -12.68 -7.92
CA VAL A 54 10.01 -12.35 -6.50
C VAL A 54 9.49 -10.92 -6.42
N ALA A 55 8.54 -10.67 -5.51
CA ALA A 55 7.97 -9.34 -5.33
C ALA A 55 7.60 -9.06 -3.86
N LEU A 56 7.79 -7.82 -3.42
CA LEU A 56 7.18 -7.30 -2.19
C LEU A 56 5.70 -6.98 -2.44
N VAL A 57 4.82 -7.89 -2.03
CA VAL A 57 3.40 -7.87 -2.36
C VAL A 57 2.53 -7.39 -1.19
N PRO A 58 1.54 -6.50 -1.42
CA PRO A 58 0.53 -6.17 -0.43
C PRO A 58 -0.32 -7.40 -0.05
N VAL A 59 -0.43 -7.70 1.25
CA VAL A 59 -1.25 -8.82 1.74
C VAL A 59 -2.71 -8.79 1.24
N GLY A 60 -3.26 -7.59 1.01
CA GLY A 60 -4.61 -7.42 0.44
C GLY A 60 -4.77 -7.90 -1.00
N LEU A 61 -3.71 -8.26 -1.71
CA LEU A 61 -3.76 -8.76 -3.09
C LEU A 61 -3.46 -10.26 -3.20
N LEU A 62 -3.08 -10.94 -2.12
CA LEU A 62 -2.67 -12.35 -2.15
C LEU A 62 -3.74 -13.31 -2.70
N GLU A 63 -5.02 -13.02 -2.49
CA GLU A 63 -6.12 -13.82 -3.04
C GLU A 63 -6.11 -13.88 -4.57
N GLN A 64 -5.58 -12.84 -5.22
CA GLN A 64 -5.56 -12.67 -6.67
C GLN A 64 -4.32 -13.32 -7.33
N LEU A 65 -3.30 -13.70 -6.54
CA LEU A 65 -1.96 -14.07 -7.04
C LEU A 65 -1.72 -15.59 -7.10
N LYS A 66 -2.75 -16.42 -7.24
CA LYS A 66 -2.60 -17.88 -7.14
C LYS A 66 -1.98 -18.49 -8.42
N PRO A 67 -0.95 -19.36 -8.32
CA PRO A 67 -0.23 -19.79 -7.11
C PRO A 67 0.90 -18.82 -6.71
N TRP A 68 1.13 -18.68 -5.39
CA TRP A 68 2.28 -17.95 -4.83
C TRP A 68 2.86 -18.70 -3.62
N HIS A 69 4.11 -18.38 -3.28
CA HIS A 69 4.78 -18.90 -2.09
C HIS A 69 5.39 -17.73 -1.30
N LEU A 70 5.29 -17.79 0.03
CA LEU A 70 5.99 -16.83 0.90
C LEU A 70 7.47 -17.22 0.99
N ILE A 71 8.35 -16.22 0.92
CA ILE A 71 9.79 -16.41 1.09
C ILE A 71 10.20 -15.84 2.44
N GLY A 72 10.63 -16.72 3.36
CA GLY A 72 11.08 -16.35 4.70
C GLY A 72 9.96 -15.87 5.64
N ASP A 73 10.37 -15.37 6.80
CA ASP A 73 9.48 -14.94 7.89
C ASP A 73 9.42 -13.41 8.02
N TYR A 74 9.83 -12.68 6.98
CA TYR A 74 9.95 -11.23 7.00
C TYR A 74 8.79 -10.55 6.29
N CYS A 75 8.31 -9.43 6.85
CA CYS A 75 7.28 -8.62 6.24
C CYS A 75 7.49 -7.14 6.55
N ILE A 76 6.72 -6.29 5.86
CA ILE A 76 6.53 -4.90 6.25
C ILE A 76 5.25 -4.86 7.08
N GLY A 77 5.41 -4.70 8.38
CA GLY A 77 4.34 -4.60 9.37
C GLY A 77 4.60 -3.48 10.36
N ALA A 78 3.65 -3.26 11.25
CA ALA A 78 3.77 -2.27 12.32
C ALA A 78 2.89 -2.63 13.52
N GLU A 79 3.34 -2.19 14.70
CA GLU A 79 2.55 -2.15 15.93
C GLU A 79 2.28 -0.67 16.25
N GLY A 80 1.01 -0.27 16.16
CA GLY A 80 0.60 1.12 16.33
C GLY A 80 0.72 1.98 15.06
N ALA A 81 0.82 3.30 15.25
CA ALA A 81 0.74 4.28 14.16
C ALA A 81 1.99 4.29 13.27
N VAL A 82 1.79 4.32 11.94
CA VAL A 82 2.86 4.29 10.92
C VAL A 82 3.07 5.62 10.20
N LYS A 83 2.13 6.56 10.33
CA LYS A 83 2.10 7.92 9.72
C LYS A 83 2.09 7.96 8.19
N THR A 84 2.21 6.81 7.53
CA THR A 84 2.29 6.67 6.07
C THR A 84 1.18 5.80 5.48
N VAL A 85 0.16 5.48 6.28
CA VAL A 85 -1.09 4.83 5.84
C VAL A 85 -2.25 5.57 6.49
N LEU A 86 -2.80 6.55 5.78
CA LEU A 86 -3.71 7.53 6.35
C LEU A 86 -5.07 7.54 5.62
N LEU A 87 -6.14 7.79 6.38
CA LEU A 87 -7.39 8.34 5.88
C LEU A 87 -7.41 9.84 6.18
N LEU A 88 -7.34 10.65 5.13
CA LEU A 88 -7.32 12.11 5.18
C LEU A 88 -8.73 12.66 4.93
N SER A 89 -9.22 13.54 5.80
CA SER A 89 -10.56 14.12 5.69
C SER A 89 -10.62 15.54 6.24
N ASN A 90 -11.64 16.30 5.82
CA ASN A 90 -11.92 17.63 6.36
C ASN A 90 -13.07 17.65 7.38
N VAL A 91 -13.69 16.49 7.61
CA VAL A 91 -14.79 16.26 8.54
C VAL A 91 -14.48 15.02 9.40
N PRO A 92 -15.11 14.89 10.59
CA PRO A 92 -15.03 13.68 11.40
C PRO A 92 -15.43 12.43 10.62
N ILE A 93 -14.87 11.26 10.99
CA ILE A 93 -15.08 10.00 10.27
C ILE A 93 -16.56 9.67 10.04
N ARG A 94 -17.41 9.92 11.05
CA ARG A 94 -18.86 9.68 10.99
C ARG A 94 -19.59 10.50 9.91
N ASP A 95 -18.99 11.61 9.48
CA ASP A 95 -19.56 12.57 8.52
C ASP A 95 -18.99 12.38 7.11
N ILE A 96 -18.12 11.39 6.90
CA ILE A 96 -17.53 11.09 5.58
C ILE A 96 -18.58 10.44 4.67
N GLY A 97 -18.85 11.09 3.54
CA GLY A 97 -19.79 10.60 2.52
C GLY A 97 -19.13 9.75 1.42
N ARG A 98 -17.86 10.02 1.10
CA ARG A 98 -17.10 9.33 0.05
C ARG A 98 -15.66 9.14 0.47
N ILE A 99 -15.08 8.00 0.12
CA ILE A 99 -13.66 7.71 0.28
C ILE A 99 -13.05 7.39 -1.08
N TYR A 100 -12.08 8.21 -1.48
CA TYR A 100 -11.18 7.94 -2.60
C TYR A 100 -10.07 6.99 -2.16
N LEU A 101 -9.87 5.93 -2.92
CA LEU A 101 -8.99 4.81 -2.61
C LEU A 101 -7.70 4.95 -3.41
N ASP A 102 -6.58 5.03 -2.70
CA ASP A 102 -5.24 5.04 -3.31
C ASP A 102 -5.04 3.82 -4.22
N THR A 103 -4.69 4.06 -5.47
CA THR A 103 -4.46 2.98 -6.44
C THR A 103 -3.16 2.23 -6.20
N ASP A 104 -2.22 2.82 -5.46
CA ASP A 104 -0.92 2.21 -5.16
C ASP A 104 -1.05 1.09 -4.10
N SER A 105 -2.17 1.05 -3.37
CA SER A 105 -2.37 0.13 -2.23
C SER A 105 -3.45 -0.92 -2.50
N GLY A 106 -3.09 -2.19 -2.31
CA GLY A 106 -4.09 -3.25 -2.16
C GLY A 106 -4.55 -3.45 -0.71
N THR A 107 -3.62 -3.42 0.24
CA THR A 107 -3.88 -3.71 1.66
C THR A 107 -4.70 -2.60 2.32
N SER A 108 -4.27 -1.34 2.21
CA SER A 108 -4.91 -0.21 2.89
C SER A 108 -6.33 0.04 2.37
N VAL A 109 -6.58 -0.26 1.08
CA VAL A 109 -7.91 -0.22 0.47
C VAL A 109 -8.85 -1.25 1.08
N ARG A 110 -8.37 -2.46 1.41
CA ARG A 110 -9.17 -3.45 2.14
C ARG A 110 -9.33 -3.06 3.59
N LEU A 111 -8.26 -2.61 4.23
CA LEU A 111 -8.25 -2.22 5.63
C LEU A 111 -9.28 -1.12 5.92
N VAL A 112 -9.31 -0.03 5.13
CA VAL A 112 -10.27 1.07 5.35
C VAL A 112 -11.72 0.59 5.26
N LYS A 113 -12.02 -0.38 4.39
CA LYS A 113 -13.37 -0.95 4.25
C LYS A 113 -13.74 -1.79 5.46
N ILE A 114 -12.79 -2.55 6.00
CA ILE A 114 -12.98 -3.31 7.24
C ILE A 114 -13.23 -2.35 8.40
N LEU A 115 -12.40 -1.31 8.56
CA LEU A 115 -12.54 -0.31 9.61
C LEU A 115 -13.87 0.45 9.51
N ALA A 116 -14.27 0.88 8.30
CA ALA A 116 -15.56 1.51 8.06
C ALA A 116 -16.74 0.63 8.51
N ALA A 117 -16.73 -0.67 8.19
CA ALA A 117 -17.81 -1.58 8.54
C ALA A 117 -17.77 -2.07 10.00
N ARG A 118 -16.56 -2.29 10.55
CA ARG A 118 -16.37 -2.98 11.82
C ARG A 118 -16.14 -2.03 12.99
N LEU A 119 -15.34 -0.99 12.81
CA LEU A 119 -14.97 -0.04 13.86
C LEU A 119 -15.87 1.20 13.82
N TRP A 120 -15.90 1.91 12.70
CA TRP A 120 -16.56 3.23 12.60
C TRP A 120 -18.06 3.16 12.32
N LYS A 121 -18.56 2.02 11.82
CA LYS A 121 -19.97 1.79 11.47
C LYS A 121 -20.52 2.79 10.44
N ILE A 122 -19.71 3.14 9.44
CA ILE A 122 -20.09 4.02 8.32
C ILE A 122 -20.18 3.25 7.01
N ASN A 123 -20.93 3.79 6.04
CA ASN A 123 -21.07 3.22 4.70
C ASN A 123 -20.84 4.30 3.60
N PRO A 124 -19.59 4.74 3.40
CA PRO A 124 -19.29 5.76 2.42
C PRO A 124 -19.31 5.20 0.99
N VAL A 125 -19.44 6.09 0.01
CA VAL A 125 -19.23 5.76 -1.40
C VAL A 125 -17.74 5.49 -1.64
N TRP A 126 -17.41 4.35 -2.24
CA TRP A 126 -16.04 3.98 -2.59
C TRP A 126 -15.72 4.41 -4.01
N GLN A 127 -14.64 5.16 -4.21
CA GLN A 127 -14.18 5.56 -5.55
C GLN A 127 -12.66 5.39 -5.65
N LYS A 128 -12.13 5.03 -6.81
CA LYS A 128 -10.68 5.06 -7.02
C LYS A 128 -10.20 6.50 -7.08
N LEU A 129 -9.06 6.80 -6.45
CA LEU A 129 -8.41 8.09 -6.61
C LEU A 129 -7.86 8.18 -8.05
N PRO A 130 -8.24 9.18 -8.85
CA PRO A 130 -7.68 9.38 -10.18
C PRO A 130 -6.18 9.76 -10.09
N LYS A 131 -5.39 9.33 -11.07
CA LYS A 131 -3.94 9.62 -11.12
C LYS A 131 -3.64 11.12 -11.21
N ASP A 132 -4.48 11.87 -11.92
CA ASP A 132 -4.34 13.31 -12.10
C ASP A 132 -4.90 14.13 -10.92
N GLY A 133 -5.30 13.44 -9.84
CA GLY A 133 -5.95 14.04 -8.68
C GLY A 133 -7.46 14.16 -8.84
N VAL A 134 -8.11 14.71 -7.81
CA VAL A 134 -9.56 14.92 -7.79
C VAL A 134 -9.90 16.17 -7.00
N SER A 135 -10.90 16.91 -7.46
CA SER A 135 -11.50 17.99 -6.67
C SER A 135 -12.39 17.37 -5.59
N LEU A 136 -12.09 17.65 -4.33
CA LEU A 136 -12.75 17.07 -3.18
C LEU A 136 -13.90 17.96 -2.70
N ASN A 137 -15.04 17.35 -2.43
CA ASN A 137 -16.09 17.99 -1.63
C ASN A 137 -15.71 17.97 -0.15
N LEU A 138 -16.40 18.76 0.67
CA LEU A 138 -16.12 18.87 2.10
C LEU A 138 -16.14 17.51 2.83
N THR A 139 -17.09 16.64 2.46
CA THR A 139 -17.31 15.31 3.06
C THR A 139 -16.54 14.18 2.35
N ASP A 140 -15.70 14.52 1.38
CA ASP A 140 -14.84 13.55 0.71
C ASP A 140 -13.58 13.33 1.55
N ALA A 141 -13.14 12.07 1.59
CA ALA A 141 -11.90 11.66 2.23
C ALA A 141 -11.04 10.86 1.26
N VAL A 142 -9.75 10.76 1.56
CA VAL A 142 -8.77 10.08 0.71
C VAL A 142 -7.95 9.12 1.55
N VAL A 143 -7.91 7.86 1.16
CA VAL A 143 -6.85 6.95 1.60
C VAL A 143 -5.59 7.32 0.85
N ALA A 144 -4.49 7.54 1.56
CA ALA A 144 -3.19 7.82 0.99
C ALA A 144 -2.13 6.94 1.68
N ILE A 145 -1.21 6.39 0.88
CA ILE A 145 -0.11 5.57 1.41
C ILE A 145 1.27 6.03 0.94
N GLY A 146 2.31 5.60 1.65
CA GLY A 146 3.70 5.86 1.29
C GLY A 146 4.07 7.35 1.44
N ASP A 147 5.10 7.78 0.72
CA ASP A 147 5.77 9.05 0.99
C ASP A 147 4.89 10.27 0.64
N LYS A 148 3.94 10.14 -0.28
CA LYS A 148 2.98 11.21 -0.64
C LYS A 148 2.13 11.67 0.55
N THR A 149 1.96 10.83 1.58
CA THR A 149 1.23 11.19 2.79
C THR A 149 1.83 12.42 3.49
N PHE A 150 3.16 12.59 3.46
CA PHE A 150 3.83 13.73 4.09
C PHE A 150 3.41 15.06 3.48
N ALA A 151 3.27 15.12 2.15
CA ALA A 151 2.80 16.31 1.44
C ALA A 151 1.28 16.47 1.56
N MET A 152 0.52 15.39 1.36
CA MET A 152 -0.94 15.43 1.34
C MET A 152 -1.55 15.76 2.71
N ARG A 153 -0.94 15.31 3.81
CA ARG A 153 -1.43 15.52 5.18
C ARG A 153 -1.77 16.97 5.48
N ASN A 154 -1.00 17.91 4.96
CA ASN A 154 -1.13 19.35 5.24
C ASN A 154 -2.36 19.99 4.58
N ASN A 155 -2.99 19.30 3.62
CA ASN A 155 -4.16 19.79 2.89
C ASN A 155 -5.48 19.39 3.55
N PHE A 156 -5.44 18.67 4.68
CA PHE A 156 -6.61 18.16 5.37
C PHE A 156 -6.58 18.55 6.84
N THR A 157 -7.75 18.80 7.43
CA THR A 157 -7.84 19.09 8.87
C THR A 157 -7.56 17.84 9.71
N MET A 158 -7.99 16.66 9.23
CA MET A 158 -7.88 15.40 9.95
C MET A 158 -7.04 14.38 9.18
N ALA A 159 -6.27 13.59 9.92
CA ALA A 159 -5.58 12.41 9.40
C ALA A 159 -5.67 11.28 10.40
N THR A 160 -6.34 10.22 10.00
CA THR A 160 -6.54 9.02 10.79
C THR A 160 -5.55 7.97 10.34
N ASP A 161 -4.72 7.47 11.25
CA ASP A 161 -3.75 6.42 10.95
C ASP A 161 -4.43 5.06 10.95
N LEU A 162 -4.43 4.37 9.80
CA LEU A 162 -5.18 3.11 9.68
C LEU A 162 -4.53 1.95 10.44
N ALA A 163 -3.22 1.99 10.70
CA ALA A 163 -2.57 0.96 11.52
C ALA A 163 -2.93 1.13 12.99
N HIS A 164 -3.03 2.38 13.46
CA HIS A 164 -3.55 2.66 14.80
C HIS A 164 -5.00 2.22 14.97
N GLU A 165 -5.87 2.52 14.00
CA GLU A 165 -7.28 2.11 14.05
C GLU A 165 -7.45 0.59 13.93
N TRP A 166 -6.56 -0.08 13.20
CA TRP A 166 -6.51 -1.55 13.19
C TRP A 166 -6.22 -2.10 14.58
N MET A 167 -5.22 -1.56 15.28
CA MET A 167 -4.90 -1.91 16.65
C MET A 167 -6.08 -1.67 17.60
N GLN A 168 -6.79 -0.54 17.47
CA GLN A 168 -8.02 -0.31 18.26
C GLN A 168 -9.09 -1.38 18.02
N LEU A 169 -9.20 -1.90 16.79
CA LEU A 169 -10.16 -2.94 16.44
C LEU A 169 -9.74 -4.33 16.94
N THR A 170 -8.44 -4.64 16.97
CA THR A 170 -7.97 -6.03 17.15
C THR A 170 -7.14 -6.31 18.40
N GLY A 171 -6.63 -5.29 19.09
CA GLY A 171 -5.64 -5.43 20.16
C GLY A 171 -4.22 -5.38 19.60
#